data_AF-A0A822EU01-F1
#
_entry.id   AF-A0A822EU01-F1
#
_cell.length_a   1.000
_cell.length_b   1.000
_cell.length_c   1.000
_cell.angle_alpha   90.00
_cell.angle_beta   90.00
_cell.angle_gamma   90.00
#
_symmetry.space_group_name_H-M   'P 1'
#
loop_
_entity.id
_entity.type
_entity.pdbx_description
1 polymer ?
#
loop_
_entity_poly.entity_id
_entity_poly.type
_entity_poly.pdbx_seq_one_letter_code
_entity_poly.pdbx_strand_id
1 'polypeptide(L)'
;MNCFAFTRKDYEFHWEIDEENCSNFQEMNLHSVQHVLICSKQIKNIYLNYFPNVTQLTIQNYFQTSDVSIITTLNRIMPLEQLKKLSIGSNDFPFEEIVKLLRCTPNLCELRLGLLPMKETDLQLIKQSEHFQYISKTNKINYLDIRQLSTLNQMQLIIKLFPPLEYLKT
;
A
#
# COMPACT_ATOMS: atom_id res chain seq x y z
N MET A 1 -0.45 12.87 -16.32
CA MET A 1 -1.85 12.56 -15.99
C MET A 1 -1.83 11.76 -14.71
N ASN A 2 -2.46 12.28 -13.64
CA ASN A 2 -2.37 11.71 -12.29
C ASN A 2 -3.72 11.10 -11.89
N CYS A 3 -3.90 9.79 -12.06
CA CYS A 3 -5.18 9.15 -11.79
C CYS A 3 -5.29 8.64 -10.33
N PHE A 4 -6.32 9.09 -9.59
CA PHE A 4 -6.73 8.57 -8.29
C PHE A 4 -8.20 8.15 -8.34
N ALA A 5 -8.46 6.86 -8.18
CA ALA A 5 -9.80 6.31 -8.12
C ALA A 5 -10.19 5.99 -6.67
N PHE A 6 -11.48 6.02 -6.33
CA PHE A 6 -11.97 5.78 -4.97
C PHE A 6 -13.22 4.90 -5.03
N THR A 7 -13.32 3.90 -4.17
CA THR A 7 -14.53 3.05 -4.12
C THR A 7 -15.31 3.28 -2.83
N ARG A 8 -16.64 3.35 -2.98
CA ARG A 8 -17.61 3.53 -1.90
C ARG A 8 -18.26 2.17 -1.62
N LYS A 9 -18.75 1.98 -0.40
CA LYS A 9 -19.20 0.68 0.15
C LYS A 9 -20.19 -0.14 -0.71
N ASP A 10 -20.85 0.49 -1.69
CA ASP A 10 -21.83 -0.13 -2.59
C ASP A 10 -21.61 0.15 -4.09
N TYR A 11 -20.54 0.86 -4.47
CA TYR A 11 -20.25 1.27 -5.87
C TYR A 11 -18.74 1.45 -6.13
N GLU A 12 -18.25 0.91 -7.25
CA GLU A 12 -16.92 1.19 -7.78
C GLU A 12 -17.01 2.45 -8.66
N PHE A 13 -16.38 3.55 -8.22
CA PHE A 13 -16.27 4.75 -9.05
C PHE A 13 -14.80 4.94 -9.49
N HIS A 14 -14.59 4.93 -10.79
CA HIS A 14 -13.31 5.28 -11.38
C HIS A 14 -13.27 6.80 -11.56
N TRP A 15 -12.39 7.48 -10.84
CA TRP A 15 -12.16 8.91 -11.06
C TRP A 15 -10.73 9.10 -11.56
N GLU A 16 -10.58 9.94 -12.57
CA GLU A 16 -9.29 10.41 -13.05
C GLU A 16 -9.20 11.88 -12.63
N ILE A 17 -8.29 12.19 -11.69
CA ILE A 17 -8.12 13.57 -11.23
C ILE A 17 -7.20 14.26 -12.23
N ASP A 18 -7.79 14.86 -13.26
CA ASP A 18 -7.13 15.95 -13.99
C ASP A 18 -7.21 17.24 -13.16
N GLU A 19 -6.11 18.01 -13.17
CA GLU A 19 -5.89 19.22 -12.36
C GLU A 19 -7.03 20.26 -12.48
N GLU A 20 -7.80 20.25 -13.57
CA GLU A 20 -8.89 21.20 -13.84
C GLU A 20 -10.20 20.92 -13.07
N ASN A 21 -10.40 19.71 -12.54
CA ASN A 21 -11.66 19.33 -11.87
C ASN A 21 -11.64 19.45 -10.33
N CYS A 22 -10.53 19.88 -9.73
CA CYS A 22 -10.37 19.99 -8.27
C CYS A 22 -11.30 21.03 -7.61
N SER A 23 -11.77 22.03 -8.35
CA SER A 23 -12.62 23.11 -7.83
C SER A 23 -14.07 22.68 -7.54
N ASN A 24 -14.56 21.59 -8.13
CA ASN A 24 -15.92 21.07 -7.92
C ASN A 24 -16.02 20.04 -6.77
N PHE A 25 -14.93 19.76 -6.04
CA PHE A 25 -14.89 18.74 -4.99
C PHE A 25 -15.58 19.11 -3.66
N GLN A 26 -15.98 20.37 -3.48
CA GLN A 26 -16.49 20.87 -2.18
C GLN A 26 -17.80 20.23 -1.71
N GLU A 27 -18.51 19.46 -2.55
CA GLU A 27 -19.78 18.80 -2.18
C GLU A 27 -19.70 17.27 -1.96
N MET A 28 -18.51 16.65 -2.05
CA MET A 28 -18.41 15.19 -1.91
C MET A 28 -18.32 14.71 -0.46
N ASN A 29 -19.14 13.72 -0.09
CA ASN A 29 -19.11 13.07 1.23
C ASN A 29 -17.90 12.12 1.34
N LEU A 30 -16.70 12.69 1.50
CA LEU A 30 -15.42 11.97 1.64
C LEU A 30 -15.42 10.97 2.81
N HIS A 31 -16.25 11.20 3.83
CA HIS A 31 -16.43 10.27 4.97
C HIS A 31 -17.03 8.92 4.55
N SER A 32 -17.66 8.82 3.38
CA SER A 32 -18.23 7.56 2.90
C SER A 32 -17.22 6.66 2.16
N VAL A 33 -16.04 7.20 1.81
CA VAL A 33 -15.01 6.46 1.08
C VAL A 33 -14.32 5.49 2.03
N GLN A 34 -14.28 4.21 1.63
CA GLN A 34 -13.63 3.16 2.40
C GLN A 34 -12.40 2.57 1.71
N HIS A 35 -12.22 2.84 0.42
CA HIS A 35 -11.13 2.32 -0.38
C HIS A 35 -10.58 3.39 -1.32
N VAL A 36 -9.26 3.55 -1.28
CA VAL A 36 -8.48 4.41 -2.19
C VAL A 36 -7.71 3.55 -3.18
N LEU A 37 -7.77 3.89 -4.46
CA LEU A 37 -7.02 3.28 -5.56
C LEU A 37 -6.11 4.34 -6.19
N ILE A 38 -4.79 4.10 -6.15
CA ILE A 38 -3.78 4.97 -6.75
C ILE A 38 -3.28 4.32 -8.03
N CYS A 39 -3.54 4.97 -9.17
CA CYS A 39 -3.18 4.48 -10.50
C CYS A 39 -2.07 5.30 -11.17
N SER A 40 -1.74 6.48 -10.66
CA SER A 40 -0.71 7.32 -11.27
C SER A 40 0.71 6.79 -11.07
N LYS A 41 1.62 7.11 -11.99
CA LYS A 41 3.09 6.95 -11.85
C LYS A 41 3.78 8.20 -11.28
N GLN A 42 3.09 9.34 -11.23
CA GLN A 42 3.62 10.60 -10.69
C GLN A 42 2.54 11.30 -9.86
N ILE A 43 2.93 11.97 -8.77
CA ILE A 43 2.06 12.89 -8.04
C ILE A 43 2.73 14.26 -8.10
N LYS A 44 2.26 15.15 -8.97
CA LYS A 44 2.73 16.54 -9.04
C LYS A 44 1.78 17.43 -8.26
N ASN A 45 2.28 18.10 -7.21
CA ASN A 45 1.62 19.18 -6.46
C ASN A 45 0.08 19.18 -6.50
N ILE A 46 -0.54 18.21 -5.83
CA ILE A 46 -2.00 18.09 -5.76
C ILE A 46 -2.46 18.56 -4.39
N TYR A 47 -3.53 19.36 -4.37
CA TYR A 47 -4.40 19.47 -3.20
C TYR A 47 -4.99 18.09 -2.92
N LEU A 48 -4.34 17.32 -2.05
CA LEU A 48 -4.78 15.97 -1.72
C LEU A 48 -5.97 16.06 -0.76
N ASN A 49 -7.11 15.51 -1.21
CA ASN A 49 -8.26 15.30 -0.33
C ASN A 49 -7.89 14.31 0.79
N TYR A 50 -8.39 14.59 2.00
CA TYR A 50 -8.24 13.68 3.14
C TYR A 50 -9.47 12.77 3.27
N PHE A 51 -9.22 11.47 3.37
CA PHE A 51 -10.23 10.42 3.43
C PHE A 51 -10.19 9.71 4.79
N PRO A 52 -10.97 10.19 5.77
CA PRO A 52 -10.81 9.80 7.17
C PRO A 52 -11.26 8.36 7.48
N ASN A 53 -12.06 7.72 6.62
CA ASN A 53 -12.67 6.41 6.89
C ASN A 53 -12.16 5.28 5.99
N VAL A 54 -11.04 5.50 5.29
CA VAL A 54 -10.43 4.51 4.38
C VAL A 54 -9.82 3.36 5.16
N THR A 55 -10.24 2.14 4.82
CA THR A 55 -9.72 0.89 5.41
C THR A 55 -9.04 -0.01 4.38
N GLN A 56 -9.13 0.34 3.10
CA GLN A 56 -8.51 -0.40 2.01
C GLN A 56 -7.71 0.53 1.09
N LEU A 57 -6.53 0.09 0.66
CA LEU A 57 -5.67 0.82 -0.26
C LEU A 57 -5.21 -0.12 -1.37
N THR A 58 -5.36 0.32 -2.62
CA THR A 58 -4.74 -0.32 -3.77
C THR A 58 -3.77 0.65 -4.43
N ILE A 59 -2.51 0.24 -4.61
CA ILE A 59 -1.51 0.96 -5.39
C ILE A 59 -1.24 0.13 -6.64
N GLN A 60 -1.79 0.55 -7.78
CA GLN A 60 -1.65 -0.21 -9.02
C GLN A 60 -0.31 0.05 -9.70
N ASN A 61 0.20 1.28 -9.62
CA ASN A 61 1.48 1.69 -10.18
C ASN A 61 2.34 2.35 -9.09
N TYR A 62 3.63 2.05 -9.06
CA TYR A 62 4.58 2.73 -8.19
C TYR A 62 4.70 4.18 -8.66
N PHE A 63 4.66 5.10 -7.70
CA PHE A 63 4.74 6.52 -7.95
C PHE A 63 5.81 7.15 -7.10
N GLN A 64 6.52 8.11 -7.70
CA GLN A 64 7.43 8.96 -6.96
C GLN A 64 6.67 10.16 -6.41
N THR A 65 6.99 10.50 -5.16
CA THR A 65 6.47 11.66 -4.45
C THR A 65 7.58 12.68 -4.28
N SER A 66 7.22 13.96 -4.12
CA SER A 66 8.18 14.99 -3.70
C SER A 66 8.59 14.83 -2.23
N ASP A 67 7.80 14.10 -1.43
CA ASP A 67 8.15 13.76 -0.06
C ASP A 67 9.26 12.69 -0.02
N VAL A 68 10.03 12.68 1.08
CA VAL A 68 11.13 11.72 1.34
C VAL A 68 10.66 10.26 1.34
N SER A 69 9.39 10.00 1.66
CA SER A 69 8.79 8.67 1.62
C SER A 69 7.33 8.76 1.18
N ILE A 70 6.89 7.73 0.46
CA ILE A 70 5.49 7.52 0.08
C ILE A 70 4.55 7.54 1.30
N ILE A 71 5.03 7.11 2.46
CA ILE A 71 4.27 7.08 3.72
C ILE A 71 3.80 8.49 4.12
N THR A 72 4.66 9.49 3.95
CA THR A 72 4.32 10.88 4.27
C THR A 72 3.16 11.36 3.39
N THR A 73 3.21 11.06 2.09
CA THR A 73 2.14 11.40 1.17
C THR A 73 0.86 10.63 1.49
N LEU A 74 0.94 9.33 1.76
CA LEU A 74 -0.23 8.51 2.09
C LEU A 74 -0.89 8.95 3.40
N ASN A 75 -0.11 9.31 4.44
CA ASN A 75 -0.65 9.82 5.70
C ASN A 75 -1.40 11.16 5.56
N ARG A 76 -1.04 11.98 4.56
CA ARG A 76 -1.79 13.21 4.23
C ARG A 76 -3.12 12.92 3.54
N ILE A 77 -3.26 11.76 2.90
CA ILE A 77 -4.46 11.35 2.15
C ILE A 77 -5.40 10.55 3.05
N MET A 78 -4.87 9.71 3.94
CA MET A 78 -5.68 8.83 4.79
C MET A 78 -4.91 8.43 6.06
N PRO A 79 -5.61 8.10 7.16
CA PRO A 79 -4.95 7.59 8.36
C PRO A 79 -4.50 6.12 8.13
N LEU A 80 -3.19 5.89 8.01
CA LEU A 80 -2.65 4.54 7.74
C LEU A 80 -2.94 3.54 8.86
N GLU A 81 -3.11 3.99 10.10
CA GLU A 81 -3.30 3.11 11.26
C GLU A 81 -4.60 2.28 11.20
N GLN A 82 -5.61 2.74 10.45
CA GLN A 82 -6.88 2.01 10.33
C GLN A 82 -6.95 1.11 9.10
N LEU A 83 -5.88 1.08 8.29
CA LEU A 83 -5.83 0.28 7.07
C LEU A 83 -5.87 -1.21 7.43
N LYS A 84 -6.84 -1.92 6.86
CA LYS A 84 -7.06 -3.37 7.05
C LYS A 84 -6.61 -4.18 5.85
N LYS A 85 -6.64 -3.58 4.66
CA LYS A 85 -6.34 -4.23 3.38
C LYS A 85 -5.42 -3.38 2.53
N LEU A 86 -4.35 -3.99 2.02
CA LEU A 86 -3.37 -3.35 1.14
C LEU A 86 -3.13 -4.23 -0.08
N SER A 87 -3.27 -3.64 -1.27
CA SER A 87 -2.95 -4.29 -2.54
C SER A 87 -1.91 -3.46 -3.27
N ILE A 88 -0.75 -4.04 -3.60
CA ILE A 88 0.29 -3.40 -4.40
C ILE A 88 0.43 -4.20 -5.69
N GLY A 89 -0.08 -3.64 -6.79
CA GLY A 89 -0.03 -4.26 -8.11
C GLY A 89 1.25 -3.97 -8.88
N SER A 90 2.07 -3.01 -8.43
CA SER A 90 3.24 -2.57 -9.17
C SER A 90 4.43 -3.50 -8.99
N ASN A 91 5.04 -3.90 -10.11
CA ASN A 91 6.19 -4.81 -10.12
C ASN A 91 7.51 -4.17 -9.67
N ASP A 92 7.57 -2.85 -9.69
CA ASP A 92 8.73 -2.02 -9.35
C ASP A 92 8.62 -1.38 -7.96
N PHE A 93 7.61 -1.74 -7.16
CA PHE A 93 7.45 -1.21 -5.82
C PHE A 93 8.56 -1.73 -4.88
N PRO A 94 9.46 -0.88 -4.35
CA PRO A 94 10.61 -1.36 -3.58
C PRO A 94 10.17 -2.10 -2.31
N PHE A 95 10.72 -3.28 -2.07
CA PHE A 95 10.32 -4.07 -0.90
C PHE A 95 10.59 -3.35 0.43
N GLU A 96 11.66 -2.55 0.52
CA GLU A 96 11.95 -1.76 1.71
C GLU A 96 10.81 -0.77 2.03
N GLU A 97 10.21 -0.14 1.02
CA GLU A 97 9.05 0.73 1.21
C GLU A 97 7.81 -0.07 1.66
N ILE A 98 7.66 -1.33 1.22
CA ILE A 98 6.61 -2.22 1.75
C ILE A 98 6.82 -2.43 3.25
N VAL A 99 8.03 -2.80 3.67
CA VAL A 99 8.34 -3.02 5.10
C VAL A 99 8.10 -1.75 5.93
N LYS A 100 8.49 -0.58 5.42
CA LYS A 100 8.21 0.71 6.09
C LYS A 100 6.69 0.97 6.17
N LEU A 101 5.94 0.71 5.10
CA LEU A 101 4.48 0.90 5.08
C LEU A 101 3.77 -0.03 6.07
N LEU A 102 4.23 -1.28 6.19
CA LEU A 102 3.74 -2.23 7.18
C LEU A 102 3.91 -1.72 8.61
N ARG A 103 4.96 -0.96 8.90
CA ARG A 103 5.19 -0.34 10.23
C ARG A 103 4.13 0.69 10.57
N CYS A 104 3.64 1.41 9.58
CA CYS A 104 2.63 2.44 9.76
C CYS A 104 1.19 1.92 9.64
N THR A 105 1.01 0.61 9.42
CA THR A 105 -0.30 -0.03 9.23
C THR A 105 -0.51 -1.19 10.22
N PRO A 106 -0.47 -0.92 11.55
CA PRO A 106 -0.50 -1.96 12.59
C PRO A 106 -1.78 -2.82 12.63
N ASN A 107 -2.85 -2.40 11.94
CA ASN A 107 -4.12 -3.12 11.85
C ASN A 107 -4.33 -3.81 10.50
N LEU A 108 -3.29 -3.89 9.68
CA LEU A 108 -3.34 -4.57 8.39
C LEU A 108 -3.46 -6.08 8.60
N CYS A 109 -4.49 -6.68 8.02
CA CYS A 109 -4.76 -8.12 8.07
C CYS A 109 -4.55 -8.79 6.71
N GLU A 110 -4.81 -8.05 5.63
CA GLU A 110 -4.76 -8.57 4.26
C GLU A 110 -3.72 -7.82 3.42
N LEU A 111 -2.77 -8.55 2.87
CA LEU A 111 -1.76 -8.02 1.95
C LEU A 111 -1.80 -8.76 0.62
N ARG A 112 -1.88 -8.01 -0.48
CA ARG A 112 -1.78 -8.56 -1.84
C ARG A 112 -0.65 -7.88 -2.59
N LEU A 113 0.24 -8.66 -3.20
CA LEU A 113 1.40 -8.20 -3.95
C LEU A 113 1.36 -8.78 -5.36
N GLY A 114 1.60 -7.93 -6.37
CA GLY A 114 1.72 -8.37 -7.76
C GLY A 114 3.00 -9.17 -7.98
N LEU A 115 4.13 -8.59 -7.56
CA LEU A 115 5.45 -9.21 -7.59
C LEU A 115 6.18 -8.86 -6.29
N LEU A 116 7.09 -9.73 -5.88
CA LEU A 116 8.04 -9.44 -4.80
C LEU A 116 9.39 -9.06 -5.41
N PRO A 117 9.65 -7.77 -5.75
CA PRO A 117 10.91 -7.37 -6.35
C PRO A 117 12.02 -7.41 -5.30
N MET A 118 12.73 -8.53 -5.24
CA MET A 118 13.85 -8.74 -4.34
C MET A 118 15.04 -9.30 -5.11
N LYS A 119 16.17 -8.57 -5.07
CA LYS A 119 17.47 -9.15 -5.43
C LYS A 119 18.04 -9.88 -4.21
N GLU A 120 18.82 -10.92 -4.46
CA GLU A 120 19.35 -11.78 -3.40
C GLU A 120 20.26 -11.04 -2.41
N THR A 121 20.99 -10.03 -2.89
CA THR A 121 21.81 -9.12 -2.07
C THR A 121 20.97 -8.30 -1.09
N ASP A 122 19.77 -7.90 -1.47
CA ASP A 122 18.91 -7.02 -0.67
C ASP A 122 18.28 -7.79 0.49
N LEU A 123 18.06 -9.11 0.32
CA LEU A 123 17.46 -9.98 1.33
C LEU A 123 18.20 -9.96 2.67
N GLN A 124 19.54 -9.97 2.64
CA GLN A 124 20.33 -10.02 3.89
C GLN A 124 20.27 -8.70 4.64
N LEU A 125 20.38 -7.57 3.93
CA LEU A 125 20.28 -6.23 4.51
C LEU A 125 18.89 -6.00 5.11
N ILE A 126 17.84 -6.40 4.40
CA ILE A 126 16.45 -6.28 4.86
C ILE A 126 16.23 -7.09 6.14
N LYS A 127 16.70 -8.35 6.20
CA LYS A 127 16.56 -9.22 7.38
C LYS A 127 17.22 -8.62 8.63
N GLN A 128 18.28 -7.84 8.45
CA GLN A 128 19.00 -7.19 9.55
C GLN A 128 18.38 -5.86 9.98
N SER A 129 17.50 -5.27 9.16
CA SER A 129 16.88 -3.99 9.49
C SER A 129 15.98 -4.06 10.73
N GLU A 130 16.02 -3.01 11.55
CA GLU A 130 15.16 -2.89 12.74
C GLU A 130 13.67 -2.93 12.37
N HIS A 131 13.30 -2.35 11.23
CA HIS A 131 11.94 -2.41 10.72
C HIS A 131 11.49 -3.84 10.47
N PHE A 132 12.30 -4.65 9.79
CA PHE A 132 11.94 -6.06 9.55
C PHE A 132 11.77 -6.83 10.86
N GLN A 133 12.69 -6.67 11.81
CA GLN A 133 12.62 -7.32 13.11
C GLN A 133 11.40 -6.89 13.94
N TYR A 134 11.01 -5.63 13.83
CA TYR A 134 9.78 -5.13 14.45
C TYR A 134 8.55 -5.75 13.80
N ILE A 135 8.42 -5.65 12.47
CA ILE A 135 7.24 -6.15 11.73
C ILE A 135 7.05 -7.64 11.94
N SER A 136 8.11 -8.44 11.84
CA SER A 136 8.06 -9.89 12.08
C SER A 136 7.51 -10.29 13.44
N LYS A 137 7.46 -9.38 14.43
CA LYS A 137 6.90 -9.67 15.75
C LYS A 137 5.51 -9.07 15.97
N THR A 138 5.17 -7.98 15.28
CA THR A 138 4.01 -7.15 15.63
C THR A 138 2.90 -7.15 14.60
N ASN A 139 3.16 -7.57 13.36
CA ASN A 139 2.15 -7.54 12.32
C ASN A 139 1.01 -8.54 12.59
N LYS A 140 -0.17 -8.25 12.04
CA LYS A 140 -1.40 -9.06 12.19
C LYS A 140 -1.86 -9.64 10.85
N ILE A 141 -0.96 -9.72 9.87
CA ILE A 141 -1.30 -10.16 8.52
C ILE A 141 -1.49 -11.67 8.56
N ASN A 142 -2.74 -12.09 8.37
CA ASN A 142 -3.13 -13.49 8.34
C ASN A 142 -3.49 -13.96 6.92
N TYR A 143 -3.66 -13.02 5.97
CA TYR A 143 -3.89 -13.32 4.57
C TYR A 143 -2.83 -12.63 3.69
N LEU A 144 -2.15 -13.42 2.87
CA LEU A 144 -1.15 -12.97 1.92
C LEU A 144 -1.38 -13.58 0.54
N ASP A 145 -1.49 -12.75 -0.49
CA ASP A 145 -1.57 -13.16 -1.90
C ASP A 145 -0.40 -12.55 -2.67
N ILE A 146 0.50 -13.37 -3.20
CA ILE A 146 1.67 -12.93 -3.98
C ILE A 146 1.61 -13.58 -5.35
N ARG A 147 1.16 -12.86 -6.38
CA ARG A 147 0.91 -13.47 -7.70
C ARG A 147 2.16 -14.05 -8.37
N GLN A 148 3.33 -13.54 -8.04
CA GLN A 148 4.60 -13.99 -8.60
C GLN A 148 5.64 -14.09 -7.50
N LEU A 149 5.83 -15.32 -7.03
CA LEU A 149 6.90 -15.66 -6.09
C LEU A 149 7.91 -16.55 -6.82
N SER A 150 9.18 -16.15 -6.81
CA SER A 150 10.17 -16.68 -7.76
C SER A 150 11.21 -17.61 -7.11
N THR A 151 11.42 -17.55 -5.79
CA THR A 151 12.48 -18.36 -5.14
C THR A 151 12.11 -18.87 -3.75
N LEU A 152 12.75 -19.96 -3.33
CA LEU A 152 12.65 -20.49 -1.96
C LEU A 152 13.12 -19.46 -0.91
N ASN A 153 14.16 -18.69 -1.23
CA ASN A 153 14.69 -17.65 -0.33
C ASN A 153 13.65 -16.56 -0.05
N GLN A 154 12.83 -16.20 -1.04
CA GLN A 154 11.70 -15.29 -0.84
C GLN A 154 10.62 -15.93 0.04
N MET A 155 10.25 -17.21 -0.18
CA MET A 155 9.27 -17.90 0.68
C MET A 155 9.72 -17.92 2.14
N GLN A 156 10.99 -18.25 2.40
CA GLN A 156 11.53 -18.26 3.77
C GLN A 156 11.48 -16.89 4.43
N LEU A 157 11.69 -15.82 3.66
CA LEU A 157 11.58 -14.46 4.17
C LEU A 157 10.11 -14.12 4.49
N ILE A 158 9.18 -14.48 3.62
CA ILE A 158 7.74 -14.28 3.83
C ILE A 158 7.27 -14.98 5.11
N ILE A 159 7.62 -16.24 5.30
CA ILE A 159 7.27 -17.01 6.51
C ILE A 159 7.83 -16.33 7.78
N LYS A 160 9.06 -15.79 7.71
CA LYS A 160 9.66 -15.07 8.84
C LYS A 160 9.00 -13.71 9.09
N LEU A 161 8.58 -13.02 8.04
CA LEU A 161 8.00 -11.69 8.15
C LEU A 161 6.55 -11.75 8.63
N PHE A 162 5.81 -12.81 8.28
CA PHE A 162 4.40 -12.98 8.63
C PHE A 162 4.19 -14.29 9.41
N PRO A 163 4.65 -14.38 10.68
CA PRO A 163 4.44 -15.58 11.47
C PRO A 163 2.97 -15.94 11.75
N PRO A 164 1.98 -15.01 11.85
CA PRO A 164 0.59 -15.39 12.07
C PRO A 164 -0.15 -15.74 10.76
N LEU A 165 0.57 -16.03 9.68
CA LEU A 165 -0.04 -16.24 8.38
C LEU A 165 -0.88 -17.53 8.35
N GLU A 166 -2.19 -17.38 8.14
CA GLU A 166 -3.14 -18.48 8.04
C GLU A 166 -3.36 -18.89 6.58
N TYR A 167 -3.28 -17.92 5.66
CA TYR A 167 -3.50 -18.13 4.24
C TYR A 167 -2.40 -17.50 3.39
N LEU A 168 -1.75 -18.34 2.59
CA LEU A 168 -0.78 -17.95 1.57
C LEU A 168 -1.28 -18.41 0.21
N LYS A 169 -1.52 -17.46 -0.68
CA LYS A 169 -1.76 -17.70 -2.11
C LYS A 169 -0.56 -17.19 -2.90
N THR A 170 -0.04 -18.04 -3.78
CA THR A 170 1.11 -17.77 -4.65
C THR A 170 0.80 -18.12 -6.07
#